data_AF-A0A7K4HCR1-F1
#
_entry.id   AF-A0A7K4HCR1-F1
#
_cell.length_a   1.000
_cell.length_b   1.000
_cell.length_c   1.000
_cell.angle_alpha   90.00
_cell.angle_beta   90.00
_cell.angle_gamma   90.00
#
_symmetry.space_group_name_H-M   'P 1'
#
loop_
_entity.id
_entity.type
_entity.pdbx_description
1 polymer ?
#
loop_
_entity_poly.entity_id
_entity_poly.type
_entity_poly.pdbx_seq_one_letter_code
_entity_poly.pdbx_strand_id
1 'polypeptide(L)'
;MDEEVHYTVHTNMVYLLIATAIVLFISRIVVNILDLPLFLDGSRDVDFRILLLGLENGLIDFYDPVFVPEGVPDWPPYYLYFWYFIFYPMGLIPFEIGVYVWDILRLIISSYIVLKAFKIIKNRTNLLWFYFTVLVGFIIDGWYNNCNFLLIFFLLLSYTSLENDKKWVSGIFFALSTIKINSVLFIPVLLLTKKIKFKDLIYYIVPFAALCLPYIIFPDYLFQMLNNWSNSTPGIQGLTPLDPIIWKAVQPSHLMFLGFMLIIVFEHLMQYEKGQKFRTIVVSVLIFFYIYISITVWILPMIFIY
;
A
#
# COMPACT_ATOMS: atom_id res chain seq x y z
N MET A 1 -26.08 19.30 -10.38
CA MET A 1 -25.84 17.87 -10.71
C MET A 1 -26.29 17.11 -9.49
N ASP A 2 -27.33 16.29 -9.60
CA ASP A 2 -28.09 15.81 -8.43
C ASP A 2 -27.24 14.96 -7.48
N GLU A 3 -27.41 15.23 -6.18
CA GLU A 3 -26.80 14.47 -5.08
C GLU A 3 -27.08 12.97 -5.18
N GLU A 4 -28.22 12.60 -5.79
CA GLU A 4 -28.68 11.24 -6.02
C GLU A 4 -27.77 10.44 -6.96
N VAL A 5 -27.27 11.05 -8.05
CA VAL A 5 -26.33 10.38 -8.98
C VAL A 5 -24.98 10.12 -8.30
N HIS A 6 -24.57 11.03 -7.42
CA HIS A 6 -23.34 10.88 -6.64
C HIS A 6 -23.45 9.83 -5.53
N TYR A 7 -24.64 9.67 -4.95
CA TYR A 7 -24.93 8.63 -3.96
C TYR A 7 -24.77 7.21 -4.55
N THR A 8 -25.23 7.01 -5.77
CA THR A 8 -25.20 5.70 -6.44
C THR A 8 -23.78 5.22 -6.75
N VAL A 9 -22.86 6.10 -7.16
CA VAL A 9 -21.52 5.67 -7.63
C VAL A 9 -20.65 5.10 -6.51
N HIS A 10 -20.59 5.75 -5.34
CA HIS A 10 -19.76 5.26 -4.25
C HIS A 10 -20.35 4.00 -3.58
N THR A 11 -21.68 3.92 -3.51
CA THR A 11 -22.38 2.73 -3.03
C THR A 11 -22.11 1.53 -3.93
N ASN A 12 -22.18 1.72 -5.26
CA ASN A 12 -21.80 0.69 -6.23
C ASN A 12 -20.34 0.26 -6.09
N MET A 13 -19.44 1.19 -5.79
CA MET A 13 -18.04 0.87 -5.53
C MET A 13 -17.89 0.01 -4.26
N VAL A 14 -18.62 0.29 -3.19
CA VAL A 14 -18.64 -0.56 -1.98
C VAL A 14 -19.18 -1.96 -2.30
N TYR A 15 -20.27 -2.07 -3.07
CA TYR A 15 -20.78 -3.39 -3.49
C TYR A 15 -19.78 -4.15 -4.36
N LEU A 16 -19.03 -3.45 -5.22
CA LEU A 16 -17.96 -4.05 -6.00
C LEU A 16 -16.85 -4.58 -5.11
N LEU A 17 -16.41 -3.83 -4.09
CA LEU A 17 -15.42 -4.30 -3.10
C LEU A 17 -15.91 -5.54 -2.34
N ILE A 18 -17.20 -5.57 -1.95
CA ILE A 18 -17.81 -6.74 -1.29
C ILE A 18 -17.78 -7.95 -2.24
N ALA A 19 -18.21 -7.78 -3.49
CA ALA A 19 -18.20 -8.85 -4.48
C ALA A 19 -16.77 -9.36 -4.74
N THR A 20 -15.80 -8.46 -4.87
CA THR A 20 -14.39 -8.82 -5.01
C THR A 20 -13.87 -9.58 -3.79
N ALA A 21 -14.20 -9.15 -2.57
CA ALA A 21 -13.83 -9.88 -1.36
C ALA A 21 -14.42 -11.29 -1.36
N ILE A 22 -15.71 -11.46 -1.68
CA ILE A 22 -16.35 -12.77 -1.78
C ILE A 22 -15.62 -13.67 -2.81
N VAL A 23 -15.27 -13.12 -3.98
CA VAL A 23 -14.51 -13.85 -5.00
C VAL A 23 -13.14 -14.28 -4.47
N LEU A 24 -12.42 -13.41 -3.76
CA LEU A 24 -11.12 -13.75 -3.15
C LEU A 24 -11.28 -14.86 -2.10
N PHE A 25 -12.28 -14.78 -1.21
CA PHE A 25 -12.58 -15.83 -0.23
C PHE A 25 -12.85 -17.18 -0.90
N ILE A 26 -13.72 -17.20 -1.91
CA ILE A 26 -14.05 -18.42 -2.67
C ILE A 26 -12.80 -18.96 -3.35
N SER A 27 -11.99 -18.09 -3.97
CA SER A 27 -10.76 -18.50 -4.64
C SER A 27 -9.80 -19.20 -3.67
N ARG A 28 -9.64 -18.72 -2.43
CA ARG A 28 -8.80 -19.39 -1.43
C ARG A 28 -9.32 -20.79 -1.07
N ILE A 29 -10.62 -20.93 -0.88
CA ILE A 29 -11.25 -22.23 -0.58
C ILE A 29 -11.03 -23.20 -1.75
N VAL A 30 -11.27 -22.75 -2.98
CA VAL A 30 -11.11 -23.57 -4.19
C VAL A 30 -9.65 -23.99 -4.38
N VAL A 31 -8.69 -23.07 -4.21
CA VAL A 31 -7.25 -23.36 -4.30
C VAL A 31 -6.84 -24.44 -3.29
N ASN A 32 -7.32 -24.35 -2.04
CA ASN A 32 -7.03 -25.32 -0.99
C ASN A 32 -7.63 -26.72 -1.24
N ILE A 33 -8.72 -26.81 -2.02
CA ILE A 33 -9.38 -28.08 -2.32
C ILE A 33 -8.76 -28.75 -3.55
N LEU A 34 -8.29 -27.96 -4.52
CA LEU A 34 -7.86 -28.43 -5.83
C LEU A 34 -6.35 -28.72 -5.94
N ASP A 35 -5.57 -28.56 -4.86
CA ASP A 35 -4.11 -28.73 -4.84
C ASP A 35 -3.43 -28.12 -6.08
N LEU A 36 -3.76 -26.86 -6.37
CA LEU A 36 -3.29 -26.15 -7.57
C LEU A 36 -1.75 -25.96 -7.56
N PRO A 37 -1.13 -25.71 -8.74
CA PRO A 37 0.32 -25.66 -8.87
C PRO A 37 1.02 -24.73 -7.87
N LEU A 38 2.22 -25.13 -7.43
CA LEU A 38 3.04 -24.49 -6.39
C LEU A 38 3.17 -22.96 -6.51
N PHE A 39 3.17 -22.41 -7.73
CA PHE A 39 3.30 -20.97 -7.99
C PHE A 39 2.06 -20.14 -7.57
N LEU A 40 0.85 -20.70 -7.76
CA LEU A 40 -0.39 -20.06 -7.31
C LEU A 40 -0.55 -20.17 -5.80
N ASP A 41 -0.09 -21.27 -5.21
CA ASP A 41 -0.14 -21.46 -3.76
C ASP A 41 0.95 -20.66 -3.03
N GLY A 42 2.15 -20.56 -3.60
CA GLY A 42 3.30 -19.88 -3.00
C GLY A 42 3.24 -18.34 -3.04
N SER A 43 2.47 -17.75 -3.96
CA SER A 43 2.31 -16.29 -4.05
C SER A 43 1.16 -15.75 -3.20
N ARG A 44 0.19 -16.60 -2.84
CA ARG A 44 -0.98 -16.24 -2.06
C ARG A 44 -0.60 -16.00 -0.60
N ASP A 45 -1.13 -14.93 -0.02
CA ASP A 45 -0.97 -14.56 1.39
C ASP A 45 0.51 -14.43 1.85
N VAL A 46 1.43 -14.30 0.89
CA VAL A 46 2.88 -14.34 1.11
C VAL A 46 3.34 -13.20 2.02
N ASP A 47 2.81 -11.99 1.84
CA ASP A 47 3.21 -10.84 2.66
C ASP A 47 2.76 -11.03 4.11
N PHE A 48 1.58 -11.61 4.33
CA PHE A 48 1.08 -11.92 5.66
C PHE A 48 1.91 -13.02 6.32
N ARG A 49 2.26 -14.08 5.58
CA ARG A 49 3.11 -15.18 6.05
C ARG A 49 4.50 -14.68 6.45
N ILE A 50 5.14 -13.91 5.57
CA ILE A 50 6.48 -13.34 5.82
C ILE A 50 6.46 -12.45 7.06
N LEU A 51 5.41 -11.65 7.25
CA LEU A 51 5.26 -10.83 8.44
C LEU A 51 5.07 -11.68 9.70
N LEU A 52 4.29 -12.76 9.64
CA LEU A 52 4.09 -13.68 10.76
C LEU A 52 5.40 -14.36 11.16
N LEU A 53 6.12 -14.91 10.19
CA LEU A 53 7.44 -15.53 10.42
C LEU A 53 8.45 -14.52 10.95
N GLY A 54 8.41 -13.27 10.47
CA GLY A 54 9.24 -12.20 11.01
C GLY A 54 8.93 -11.88 12.48
N LEU A 55 7.65 -11.97 12.90
CA LEU A 55 7.28 -11.83 14.31
C LEU A 55 7.86 -12.96 15.18
N GLU A 56 8.00 -14.18 14.64
CA GLU A 56 8.54 -15.36 15.35
C GLU A 56 10.03 -15.22 15.66
N ASN A 57 10.79 -14.50 14.83
CA ASN A 57 12.18 -14.12 15.12
C ASN A 57 12.28 -13.21 16.36
N GLY A 58 11.17 -12.61 16.78
CA GLY A 58 11.12 -11.67 17.88
C GLY A 58 11.44 -10.25 17.45
N LEU A 59 11.38 -9.33 18.42
CA LEU A 59 11.48 -7.90 18.16
C LEU A 59 12.85 -7.49 17.62
N ILE A 60 13.91 -8.15 18.11
CA ILE A 60 15.30 -7.81 17.79
C ILE A 60 15.68 -8.27 16.40
N ASP A 61 15.24 -9.47 16.05
CA ASP A 61 15.64 -10.17 14.83
C ASP A 61 14.51 -10.10 13.77
N PHE A 62 13.61 -9.12 13.88
CA PHE A 62 12.45 -8.95 12.99
C PHE A 62 12.86 -8.79 11.51
N TYR A 63 14.05 -8.25 11.25
CA TYR A 63 14.58 -8.03 9.91
C TYR A 63 15.45 -9.18 9.40
N ASP A 64 15.69 -10.20 10.22
CA ASP A 64 16.47 -11.36 9.80
C ASP A 64 15.73 -12.17 8.72
N PRO A 65 16.47 -12.90 7.87
CA PRO A 65 15.86 -13.74 6.85
C PRO A 65 14.83 -14.71 7.43
N VAL A 66 13.70 -14.85 6.73
CA VAL A 66 12.65 -15.80 7.10
C VAL A 66 12.68 -16.98 6.14
N PHE A 67 12.72 -18.20 6.68
CA PHE A 67 12.72 -19.38 5.82
C PHE A 67 11.32 -19.59 5.24
N VAL A 68 11.16 -19.33 3.95
CA VAL A 68 9.93 -19.60 3.20
C VAL A 68 10.07 -20.87 2.35
N PRO A 69 8.98 -21.61 2.08
CA PRO A 69 9.01 -22.81 1.23
C PRO A 69 9.61 -22.54 -0.17
N GLU A 70 10.19 -23.58 -0.80
CA GLU A 70 10.66 -23.48 -2.18
C GLU A 70 9.56 -22.98 -3.13
N GLY A 71 9.91 -22.04 -4.01
CA GLY A 71 8.96 -21.39 -4.92
C GLY A 71 8.26 -20.15 -4.34
N VAL A 72 8.43 -19.85 -3.05
CA VAL A 72 8.01 -18.60 -2.44
C VAL A 72 9.18 -17.60 -2.50
N PRO A 73 8.95 -16.36 -2.96
CA PRO A 73 9.99 -15.34 -2.90
C PRO A 73 10.44 -15.06 -1.45
N ASP A 74 11.73 -15.22 -1.17
CA ASP A 74 12.35 -14.85 0.12
C ASP A 74 12.46 -13.33 0.22
N TRP A 75 11.36 -12.68 0.60
CA TRP A 75 11.32 -11.24 0.82
C TRP A 75 11.55 -10.97 2.30
N PRO A 76 12.67 -10.34 2.68
CA PRO A 76 12.85 -9.97 4.07
C PRO A 76 11.85 -8.86 4.44
N PRO A 77 11.35 -8.80 5.69
CA PRO A 77 10.56 -7.67 6.15
C PRO A 77 11.34 -6.35 5.94
N TYR A 78 10.68 -5.34 5.40
CA TYR A 78 11.28 -4.01 5.17
C TYR A 78 10.37 -2.87 5.65
N TYR A 79 9.41 -3.20 6.51
CA TYR A 79 8.53 -2.26 7.18
C TYR A 79 9.24 -1.52 8.32
N LEU A 80 8.80 -0.31 8.65
CA LEU A 80 9.33 0.38 9.83
C LEU A 80 8.97 -0.37 11.12
N TYR A 81 9.87 -0.32 12.09
CA TYR A 81 9.90 -1.14 13.29
C TYR A 81 8.60 -1.13 14.08
N PHE A 82 7.93 0.02 14.18
CA PHE A 82 6.67 0.13 14.89
C PHE A 82 5.54 -0.74 14.29
N TRP A 83 5.70 -1.19 13.04
CA TRP A 83 4.82 -2.17 12.41
C TRP A 83 4.74 -3.48 13.18
N TYR A 84 5.84 -3.90 13.82
CA TYR A 84 5.86 -5.08 14.70
C TYR A 84 4.70 -5.02 15.70
N PHE A 85 4.55 -3.90 16.40
CA PHE A 85 3.50 -3.74 17.42
C PHE A 85 2.09 -3.64 16.84
N ILE A 86 1.93 -3.03 15.67
CA ILE A 86 0.63 -2.91 15.01
C ILE A 86 0.16 -4.28 14.52
N PHE A 87 1.08 -5.10 14.00
CA PHE A 87 0.78 -6.41 13.44
C PHE A 87 0.78 -7.52 14.49
N TYR A 88 1.42 -7.34 15.65
CA TYR A 88 1.55 -8.33 16.72
C TYR A 88 0.25 -9.06 17.09
N PRO A 89 -0.94 -8.43 17.18
CA PRO A 89 -2.18 -9.14 17.46
C PRO A 89 -2.51 -10.26 16.45
N MET A 90 -2.07 -10.13 15.19
CA MET A 90 -2.21 -11.17 14.17
C MET A 90 -1.30 -12.38 14.43
N GLY A 91 -0.19 -12.19 15.15
CA GLY A 91 0.70 -13.26 15.61
C GLY A 91 0.14 -14.09 16.76
N LEU A 92 -0.93 -13.64 17.41
CA LEU A 92 -1.56 -14.33 18.53
C LEU A 92 -2.69 -15.27 18.10
N ILE A 93 -3.02 -15.30 16.81
CA ILE A 93 -4.13 -16.08 16.25
C ILE A 93 -3.60 -17.07 15.20
N PRO A 94 -4.27 -18.23 15.01
CA PRO A 94 -3.90 -19.18 13.97
C PRO A 94 -3.86 -18.50 12.59
N PHE A 95 -2.88 -18.86 11.76
CA PHE A 95 -2.61 -18.24 10.45
C PHE A 95 -3.87 -18.13 9.59
N GLU A 96 -4.63 -19.22 9.47
CA GLU A 96 -5.84 -19.29 8.65
C GLU A 96 -6.91 -18.31 9.13
N ILE A 97 -7.06 -18.18 10.46
CA ILE A 97 -8.00 -17.23 11.06
C ILE A 97 -7.51 -15.79 10.84
N GLY A 98 -6.21 -15.55 11.03
CA GLY A 98 -5.58 -14.25 10.85
C GLY A 98 -5.76 -13.70 9.44
N VAL A 99 -5.58 -14.53 8.42
CA VAL A 99 -5.83 -14.19 7.02
C VAL A 99 -7.26 -13.67 6.79
N TYR A 100 -8.27 -14.36 7.33
CA TYR A 100 -9.67 -13.93 7.15
C TYR A 100 -10.02 -12.69 7.96
N VAL A 101 -9.47 -12.53 9.16
CA VAL A 101 -9.60 -11.31 9.97
C VAL A 101 -9.00 -10.12 9.21
N TRP A 102 -7.84 -10.31 8.59
CA TRP A 102 -7.15 -9.30 7.79
C TRP A 102 -7.97 -8.86 6.58
N ASP A 103 -8.57 -9.82 5.89
CA ASP A 103 -9.47 -9.57 4.77
C ASP A 103 -10.72 -8.76 5.15
N ILE A 104 -11.35 -9.10 6.27
CA ILE A 104 -12.51 -8.37 6.79
C ILE A 104 -12.09 -6.93 7.12
N LEU A 105 -10.95 -6.76 7.79
CA LEU A 105 -10.39 -5.45 8.09
C LEU A 105 -10.14 -4.64 6.82
N ARG A 106 -9.55 -5.26 5.79
CA ARG A 106 -9.34 -4.64 4.47
C ARG A 106 -10.66 -4.18 3.85
N LEU A 107 -11.69 -5.03 3.84
CA LEU A 107 -13.01 -4.69 3.29
C LEU A 107 -13.63 -3.50 4.02
N ILE A 108 -13.63 -3.51 5.35
CA ILE A 108 -14.21 -2.44 6.18
C ILE A 108 -13.47 -1.12 5.92
N ILE A 109 -12.13 -1.16 5.95
CA ILE A 109 -11.30 0.04 5.82
C ILE A 109 -11.35 0.59 4.38
N SER A 110 -11.26 -0.26 3.36
CA SER A 110 -11.38 0.19 1.96
C SER A 110 -12.77 0.75 1.65
N SER A 111 -13.83 0.16 2.22
CA SER A 111 -15.18 0.72 2.12
C SER A 111 -15.26 2.10 2.78
N TYR A 112 -14.71 2.25 3.97
CA TYR A 112 -14.62 3.55 4.66
C TYR A 112 -13.87 4.59 3.81
N ILE A 113 -12.74 4.21 3.20
CA ILE A 113 -11.95 5.07 2.32
C ILE A 113 -12.79 5.55 1.13
N VAL A 114 -13.50 4.65 0.44
CA VAL A 114 -14.38 4.98 -0.69
C VAL A 114 -15.44 6.00 -0.26
N LEU A 115 -16.14 5.74 0.85
CA LEU A 115 -17.21 6.61 1.36
C LEU A 115 -16.70 8.00 1.78
N LYS A 116 -15.49 8.07 2.34
CA LYS A 116 -14.88 9.33 2.75
C LYS A 116 -14.26 10.10 1.59
N ALA A 117 -13.62 9.42 0.65
CA ALA A 117 -12.97 10.03 -0.49
C ALA A 117 -13.96 10.77 -1.39
N PHE A 118 -15.19 10.27 -1.52
CA PHE A 118 -16.28 10.97 -2.21
C PHE A 118 -16.50 12.40 -1.68
N LYS A 119 -16.33 12.64 -0.38
CA LYS A 119 -16.50 13.97 0.24
C LYS A 119 -15.32 14.91 -0.03
N ILE A 120 -14.18 14.36 -0.43
CA ILE A 120 -12.92 15.10 -0.61
C ILE A 120 -12.67 15.41 -2.08
N ILE A 121 -12.92 14.44 -2.96
CA ILE A 121 -12.62 14.52 -4.39
C ILE A 121 -13.85 15.08 -5.10
N LYS A 122 -13.76 16.33 -5.55
CA LYS A 122 -14.91 17.04 -6.15
C LYS A 122 -15.08 16.69 -7.63
N ASN A 123 -13.98 16.44 -8.34
CA ASN A 123 -14.05 16.11 -9.76
C ASN A 123 -14.46 14.64 -9.97
N ARG A 124 -15.56 14.42 -10.71
CA ARG A 124 -16.07 13.06 -11.00
C ARG A 124 -15.06 12.16 -11.70
N THR A 125 -14.28 12.68 -12.66
CA THR A 125 -13.28 11.88 -13.37
C THR A 125 -12.15 11.47 -12.43
N ASN A 126 -11.68 12.37 -11.57
CA ASN A 126 -10.66 12.04 -10.57
C ASN A 126 -11.19 11.01 -9.55
N LEU A 127 -12.46 11.12 -9.15
CA LEU A 127 -13.09 10.14 -8.26
C LEU A 127 -13.16 8.74 -8.90
N LEU A 128 -13.52 8.65 -10.17
CA LEU A 128 -13.53 7.37 -10.89
C LEU A 128 -12.12 6.78 -11.01
N TRP A 129 -11.12 7.61 -11.27
CA TRP A 129 -9.72 7.19 -11.25
C TRP A 129 -9.29 6.69 -9.88
N PHE A 130 -9.71 7.36 -8.80
CA PHE A 130 -9.47 6.90 -7.44
C PHE A 130 -10.03 5.51 -7.20
N TYR A 131 -11.29 5.31 -7.57
CA TYR A 131 -11.97 4.03 -7.37
C TYR A 131 -11.33 2.92 -8.18
N PHE A 132 -10.89 3.22 -9.40
CA PHE A 132 -10.10 2.28 -10.18
C PHE A 132 -8.79 1.89 -9.46
N THR A 133 -8.01 2.86 -8.98
CA THR A 133 -6.74 2.56 -8.28
C THR A 133 -6.97 1.84 -6.95
N VAL A 134 -8.05 2.16 -6.24
CA VAL A 134 -8.48 1.44 -5.02
C VAL A 134 -8.88 0.01 -5.34
N LEU A 135 -9.64 -0.24 -6.41
CA LEU A 135 -10.06 -1.58 -6.81
C LEU A 135 -8.87 -2.46 -7.18
N VAL A 136 -7.98 -1.95 -8.04
CA VAL A 136 -6.77 -2.68 -8.45
C VAL A 136 -5.90 -2.96 -7.24
N GLY A 137 -5.64 -1.95 -6.41
CA GLY A 137 -4.89 -2.14 -5.17
C GLY A 137 -5.56 -3.15 -4.23
N PHE A 138 -6.88 -3.12 -4.09
CA PHE A 138 -7.65 -4.03 -3.22
C PHE A 138 -7.57 -5.50 -3.68
N ILE A 139 -7.62 -5.76 -4.99
CA ILE A 139 -7.46 -7.11 -5.55
C ILE A 139 -6.07 -7.64 -5.26
N ILE A 140 -5.05 -6.81 -5.46
CA ILE A 140 -3.65 -7.20 -5.32
C ILE A 140 -3.28 -7.35 -3.83
N ASP A 141 -3.64 -6.39 -2.97
CA ASP A 141 -3.58 -6.55 -1.50
C ASP A 141 -4.38 -7.76 -1.04
N GLY A 142 -5.48 -8.06 -1.75
CA GLY A 142 -6.28 -9.29 -1.69
C GLY A 142 -5.48 -10.55 -1.74
N TRP A 143 -4.80 -10.71 -2.87
CA TRP A 143 -4.06 -11.92 -3.19
C TRP A 143 -2.85 -12.14 -2.27
N TYR A 144 -2.08 -11.08 -1.99
CA TYR A 144 -0.87 -11.19 -1.17
C TYR A 144 -1.11 -11.02 0.33
N ASN A 145 -2.30 -10.57 0.75
CA ASN A 145 -2.58 -10.07 2.10
C ASN A 145 -1.58 -9.01 2.60
N ASN A 146 -1.30 -8.04 1.73
CA ASN A 146 -0.48 -6.89 2.08
C ASN A 146 -1.27 -5.90 2.98
N CYS A 147 -0.60 -4.85 3.47
CA CYS A 147 -1.14 -3.85 4.38
C CYS A 147 -1.33 -2.47 3.72
N ASN A 148 -1.32 -2.34 2.39
CA ASN A 148 -1.37 -1.03 1.74
C ASN A 148 -2.68 -0.29 2.01
N PHE A 149 -3.79 -1.02 2.22
CA PHE A 149 -5.07 -0.44 2.63
C PHE A 149 -4.98 0.37 3.93
N LEU A 150 -4.08 0.01 4.85
CA LEU A 150 -3.81 0.79 6.06
C LEU A 150 -3.02 2.06 5.76
N LEU A 151 -2.09 2.02 4.80
CA LEU A 151 -1.32 3.21 4.40
C LEU A 151 -2.26 4.29 3.87
N ILE A 152 -3.12 3.94 2.90
CA ILE A 152 -4.10 4.88 2.35
C ILE A 152 -5.12 5.32 3.40
N PHE A 153 -5.53 4.44 4.32
CA PHE A 153 -6.40 4.81 5.44
C PHE A 153 -5.78 5.90 6.31
N PHE A 154 -4.54 5.70 6.76
CA PHE A 154 -3.84 6.68 7.57
C PHE A 154 -3.54 7.98 6.81
N LEU A 155 -3.18 7.91 5.53
CA LEU A 155 -3.01 9.11 4.70
C LEU A 155 -4.33 9.89 4.51
N LEU A 156 -5.45 9.18 4.35
CA LEU A 156 -6.77 9.80 4.27
C LEU A 156 -7.15 10.48 5.59
N LEU A 157 -6.90 9.83 6.73
CA LEU A 157 -7.11 10.43 8.05
C LEU A 157 -6.18 11.63 8.29
N SER A 158 -4.94 11.55 7.82
CA SER A 158 -3.98 12.65 7.85
C SER A 158 -4.52 13.85 7.06
N TYR A 159 -4.89 13.63 5.80
CA TYR A 159 -5.42 14.67 4.92
C TYR A 159 -6.71 15.29 5.46
N THR A 160 -7.67 14.47 5.89
CA THR A 160 -8.94 14.98 6.44
C THR A 160 -8.75 15.73 7.76
N SER A 161 -7.79 15.33 8.59
CA SER A 161 -7.45 16.08 9.80
C SER A 161 -6.83 17.44 9.48
N LEU A 162 -5.99 17.49 8.43
CA LEU A 162 -5.42 18.74 7.93
C LEU A 162 -6.51 19.70 7.43
N GLU A 163 -7.48 19.23 6.65
CA GLU A 163 -8.61 20.05 6.16
C GLU A 163 -9.51 20.58 7.28
N ASN A 164 -9.45 19.97 8.47
CA ASN A 164 -10.16 20.41 9.67
C ASN A 164 -9.24 21.18 10.65
N ASP A 165 -8.13 21.73 10.16
CA ASP A 165 -7.13 22.50 10.93
C ASP A 165 -6.46 21.75 12.10
N LYS A 166 -6.57 20.41 12.16
CA LYS A 166 -5.96 19.55 13.19
C LYS A 166 -4.57 19.06 12.77
N LYS A 167 -3.61 19.96 12.65
CA LYS A 167 -2.26 19.67 12.11
C LYS A 167 -1.48 18.59 12.87
N TRP A 168 -1.52 18.59 14.21
CA TRP A 168 -0.86 17.54 15.01
C TRP A 168 -1.46 16.16 14.77
N VAL A 169 -2.79 16.06 14.71
CA VAL A 169 -3.49 14.80 14.44
C VAL A 169 -3.18 14.33 13.01
N SER A 170 -3.13 15.27 12.06
CA SER A 170 -2.66 14.99 10.70
C SER A 170 -1.26 14.39 10.68
N GLY A 171 -0.33 14.98 11.45
CA GLY A 171 1.03 14.49 11.61
C GLY A 171 1.14 13.10 12.22
N ILE A 172 0.35 12.80 13.24
CA ILE A 172 0.29 11.46 13.87
C ILE A 172 -0.17 10.41 12.87
N PHE A 173 -1.26 10.66 12.14
CA PHE A 173 -1.72 9.73 11.11
C PHE A 173 -0.73 9.59 9.95
N PHE A 174 -0.07 10.68 9.55
CA PHE A 174 1.02 10.60 8.59
C PHE A 174 2.14 9.69 9.10
N ALA A 175 2.60 9.88 10.34
CA ALA A 175 3.64 9.05 10.92
C ALA A 175 3.25 7.57 10.95
N LEU A 176 2.01 7.24 11.33
CA LEU A 176 1.48 5.87 11.24
C LEU A 176 1.45 5.33 9.81
N SER A 177 1.22 6.17 8.79
CA SER A 177 1.27 5.74 7.38
C SER A 177 2.69 5.40 6.89
N THR A 178 3.74 5.78 7.63
CA THR A 178 5.13 5.50 7.24
C THR A 178 5.59 4.06 7.52
N ILE A 179 4.67 3.16 7.91
CA ILE A 179 4.88 1.70 7.96
C ILE A 179 5.67 1.23 6.73
N LYS A 180 5.32 1.74 5.55
CA LYS A 180 6.22 1.75 4.38
C LYS A 180 6.80 3.14 4.22
N ILE A 181 8.13 3.22 4.11
CA ILE A 181 8.85 4.49 4.01
C ILE A 181 8.37 5.35 2.82
N ASN A 182 7.85 4.74 1.75
CA ASN A 182 7.37 5.42 0.56
C ASN A 182 6.27 6.47 0.85
N SER A 183 5.52 6.30 1.94
CA SER A 183 4.52 7.29 2.38
C SER A 183 5.12 8.66 2.69
N VAL A 184 6.45 8.79 2.90
CA VAL A 184 7.11 10.10 3.05
C VAL A 184 6.91 11.02 1.85
N LEU A 185 6.63 10.48 0.65
CA LEU A 185 6.28 11.24 -0.54
C LEU A 185 5.01 12.09 -0.38
N PHE A 186 4.17 11.78 0.61
CA PHE A 186 3.00 12.58 0.94
C PHE A 186 3.37 14.02 1.33
N ILE A 187 4.49 14.23 2.02
CA ILE A 187 4.92 15.56 2.44
C ILE A 187 5.28 16.47 1.25
N PRO A 188 6.15 16.04 0.31
CA PRO A 188 6.33 16.76 -0.95
C PRO A 188 5.02 17.06 -1.67
N VAL A 189 4.08 16.11 -1.73
CA VAL A 189 2.76 16.32 -2.38
C VAL A 189 1.98 17.44 -1.70
N LEU A 190 1.92 17.46 -0.36
CA LEU A 190 1.24 18.52 0.38
C LEU A 190 1.92 19.89 0.22
N LEU A 191 3.25 19.95 0.16
CA LEU A 191 4.00 21.18 -0.10
C LEU A 191 3.76 21.69 -1.53
N LEU A 192 3.85 20.82 -2.53
CA LEU A 192 3.65 21.15 -3.95
C LEU A 192 2.24 21.66 -4.21
N THR A 193 1.24 21.06 -3.56
CA THR A 193 -0.17 21.50 -3.64
C THR A 193 -0.51 22.64 -2.68
N LYS A 194 0.50 23.18 -1.98
CA LYS A 194 0.39 24.29 -1.02
C LYS A 194 -0.61 24.05 0.11
N LYS A 195 -0.90 22.79 0.43
CA LYS A 195 -1.75 22.37 1.55
C LYS A 195 -1.06 22.61 2.90
N ILE A 196 0.27 22.59 2.90
CA ILE A 196 1.09 22.95 4.06
C ILE A 196 2.22 23.90 3.63
N LYS A 197 2.76 24.68 4.57
CA LYS A 197 3.96 25.50 4.38
C LYS A 197 5.18 24.81 5.00
N PHE A 198 6.40 25.24 4.65
CA PHE A 198 7.63 24.72 5.25
C PHE A 198 7.62 24.76 6.79
N LYS A 199 7.09 25.83 7.39
CA LYS A 199 6.97 25.94 8.86
C LYS A 199 6.03 24.90 9.48
N ASP A 200 5.11 24.34 8.70
CA ASP A 200 4.17 23.31 9.16
C ASP A 200 4.81 21.91 9.16
N LEU A 201 6.02 21.74 8.61
CA LEU A 201 6.72 20.45 8.60
C LEU A 201 6.98 19.89 10.00
N ILE A 202 7.09 20.76 11.01
CA ILE A 202 7.28 20.34 12.40
C ILE A 202 6.16 19.39 12.87
N TYR A 203 4.92 19.62 12.42
CA TYR A 203 3.77 18.80 12.79
C TYR A 203 3.88 17.36 12.28
N TYR A 204 4.66 17.13 11.22
CA TYR A 204 4.84 15.82 10.59
C TYR A 204 6.16 15.16 11.00
N ILE A 205 7.23 15.95 11.10
CA ILE A 205 8.56 15.48 11.48
C ILE A 205 8.57 14.99 12.93
N VAL A 206 7.96 15.73 13.87
CA VAL A 206 8.01 15.38 15.29
C VAL A 206 7.34 14.03 15.58
N PRO A 207 6.10 13.75 15.13
CA PRO A 207 5.49 12.43 15.33
C PRO A 207 6.26 11.30 14.61
N PHE A 208 6.79 11.55 13.41
CA PHE A 208 7.60 10.57 12.69
C PHE A 208 8.90 10.24 13.43
N ALA A 209 9.63 11.26 13.89
CA ALA A 209 10.85 11.08 14.67
C ALA A 209 10.58 10.33 15.99
N ALA A 210 9.43 10.56 16.62
CA ALA A 210 9.03 9.84 17.82
C ALA A 210 8.80 8.34 17.54
N LEU A 211 8.13 7.98 16.44
CA LEU A 211 7.97 6.57 16.04
C LEU A 211 9.30 5.91 15.64
N CYS A 212 10.25 6.70 15.12
CA CYS A 212 11.57 6.24 14.73
C CYS A 212 12.59 6.26 15.88
N LEU A 213 12.20 6.64 17.10
CA LEU A 213 13.10 6.67 18.27
C LEU A 213 13.84 5.34 18.50
N PRO A 214 13.22 4.16 18.33
CA PRO A 214 13.92 2.88 18.47
C PRO A 214 15.13 2.74 17.53
N TYR A 215 15.11 3.32 16.33
CA TYR A 215 16.25 3.31 15.41
C TYR A 215 17.41 4.21 15.86
N ILE A 216 17.15 5.20 16.72
CA ILE A 216 18.20 6.03 17.32
C ILE A 216 18.86 5.28 18.47
N ILE A 217 18.06 4.53 19.24
CA ILE A 217 18.53 3.73 20.38
C ILE A 217 19.26 2.47 19.89
N PHE A 218 18.75 1.83 18.84
CA PHE A 218 19.27 0.60 18.25
C PHE A 218 19.56 0.80 16.74
N PRO A 219 20.68 1.44 16.39
CA PRO A 219 21.00 1.82 15.01
C PRO A 219 21.16 0.61 14.07
N ASP A 220 21.54 -0.56 14.60
CA ASP A 220 21.68 -1.79 13.80
C ASP A 220 20.37 -2.17 13.11
N TYR A 221 19.22 -1.91 13.73
CA TYR A 221 17.89 -2.16 13.16
C TYR A 221 17.62 -1.28 11.95
N LEU A 222 18.11 -0.04 11.97
CA LEU A 222 17.99 0.86 10.83
C LEU A 222 18.81 0.34 9.67
N PHE A 223 20.05 -0.10 9.92
CA PHE A 223 20.92 -0.64 8.89
C PHE A 223 20.38 -1.95 8.31
N GLN A 224 19.87 -2.85 9.14
CA GLN A 224 19.21 -4.08 8.67
C GLN A 224 18.00 -3.76 7.77
N MET A 225 17.10 -2.88 8.23
CA MET A 225 15.93 -2.47 7.43
C MET A 225 16.33 -1.83 6.10
N LEU A 226 17.32 -0.93 6.10
CA LEU A 226 17.82 -0.30 4.88
C LEU A 226 18.49 -1.29 3.93
N ASN A 227 19.24 -2.27 4.46
CA ASN A 227 19.83 -3.35 3.68
C ASN A 227 18.76 -4.25 3.04
N ASN A 228 17.69 -4.57 3.78
CA ASN A 228 16.55 -5.31 3.22
C ASN A 228 15.84 -4.53 2.11
N TRP A 229 15.79 -3.21 2.22
CA TRP A 229 15.25 -2.33 1.18
C TRP A 229 16.12 -2.36 -0.09
N SER A 230 17.45 -2.27 0.06
CA SER A 230 18.41 -2.23 -1.06
C SER A 230 18.77 -3.60 -1.64
N ASN A 231 18.48 -4.70 -0.95
CA ASN A 231 18.82 -6.05 -1.39
C ASN A 231 18.16 -6.42 -2.73
N SER A 232 18.95 -6.92 -3.67
CA SER A 232 18.47 -7.46 -4.94
C SER A 232 17.78 -8.80 -4.69
N THR A 233 16.45 -8.79 -4.70
CA THR A 233 15.63 -9.97 -4.44
C THR A 233 15.80 -11.02 -5.55
N PRO A 234 16.15 -12.28 -5.22
CA PRO A 234 16.11 -13.38 -6.17
C PRO A 234 14.69 -13.53 -6.75
N GLY A 235 14.55 -13.52 -8.08
CA GLY A 235 13.25 -13.64 -8.77
C GLY A 235 12.78 -12.40 -9.54
N ILE A 236 13.38 -11.22 -9.30
CA ILE A 236 13.14 -10.03 -10.14
C ILE A 236 14.23 -9.97 -11.21
N GLN A 237 13.92 -10.48 -12.41
CA GLN A 237 14.79 -10.40 -13.58
C GLN A 237 14.64 -9.04 -14.27
N GLY A 238 15.03 -7.99 -13.55
CA GLY A 238 15.06 -6.64 -14.09
C GLY A 238 15.97 -6.51 -15.30
N LEU A 239 15.66 -5.56 -16.19
CA LEU A 239 16.59 -5.10 -17.23
C LEU A 239 17.75 -4.27 -16.63
N THR A 240 17.59 -3.79 -15.40
CA THR A 240 18.53 -2.93 -14.70
C THR A 240 18.74 -3.39 -13.25
N PRO A 241 19.92 -3.12 -12.65
CA PRO A 241 20.17 -3.37 -11.22
C PRO A 241 19.25 -2.60 -10.26
N LEU A 242 18.53 -1.58 -10.76
CA LEU A 242 17.61 -0.78 -9.97
C LEU A 242 16.19 -1.35 -9.93
N ASP A 243 15.83 -2.28 -10.81
CA ASP A 243 14.47 -2.80 -10.90
C ASP A 243 13.97 -3.46 -9.59
N PRO A 244 14.79 -4.19 -8.80
CA PRO A 244 14.34 -4.69 -7.50
C PRO A 244 13.95 -3.56 -6.54
N ILE A 245 14.70 -2.45 -6.54
CA ILE A 245 14.44 -1.28 -5.69
C ILE A 245 13.18 -0.56 -6.20
N ILE A 246 13.07 -0.35 -7.51
CA ILE A 246 11.93 0.30 -8.15
C ILE A 246 10.65 -0.50 -7.92
N TRP A 247 10.72 -1.84 -8.00
CA TRP A 247 9.61 -2.73 -7.68
C TRP A 247 9.16 -2.55 -6.25
N LYS A 248 10.06 -2.60 -5.26
CA LYS A 248 9.74 -2.34 -3.84
C LYS A 248 9.20 -0.92 -3.61
N ALA A 249 9.56 0.03 -4.46
CA ALA A 249 9.08 1.42 -4.36
C ALA A 249 7.67 1.64 -4.96
N VAL A 250 7.30 0.86 -5.98
CA VAL A 250 6.13 1.11 -6.82
C VAL A 250 5.42 -0.20 -7.18
N GLN A 251 5.13 -1.04 -6.17
CA GLN A 251 4.40 -2.28 -6.36
C GLN A 251 2.98 -1.97 -6.87
N PRO A 252 2.35 -2.86 -7.66
CA PRO A 252 0.94 -2.69 -8.06
C PRO A 252 -0.03 -2.46 -6.90
N SER A 253 0.27 -3.06 -5.75
CA SER A 253 -0.47 -2.86 -4.51
C SER A 253 -0.36 -1.42 -3.95
N HIS A 254 0.69 -0.68 -4.33
CA HIS A 254 0.92 0.74 -4.02
C HIS A 254 0.02 1.68 -4.82
N LEU A 255 -0.66 1.20 -5.88
CA LEU A 255 -1.57 2.02 -6.69
C LEU A 255 -2.62 2.74 -5.86
N MET A 256 -3.10 2.13 -4.78
CA MET A 256 -4.10 2.77 -3.93
C MET A 256 -3.56 4.05 -3.27
N PHE A 257 -2.36 4.02 -2.68
CA PHE A 257 -1.80 5.21 -2.02
C PHE A 257 -1.23 6.21 -3.04
N LEU A 258 -0.60 5.72 -4.12
CA LEU A 258 -0.13 6.58 -5.21
C LEU A 258 -1.31 7.29 -5.88
N GLY A 259 -2.40 6.57 -6.13
CA GLY A 259 -3.65 7.11 -6.64
C GLY A 259 -4.21 8.19 -5.73
N PHE A 260 -4.22 7.98 -4.41
CA PHE A 260 -4.62 9.00 -3.45
C PHE A 260 -3.76 10.28 -3.56
N MET A 261 -2.43 10.14 -3.54
CA MET A 261 -1.51 11.28 -3.66
C MET A 261 -1.68 12.03 -4.98
N LEU A 262 -1.76 11.31 -6.09
CA LEU A 262 -1.95 11.88 -7.42
C LEU A 262 -3.25 12.65 -7.53
N ILE A 263 -4.30 12.22 -6.85
CA ILE A 263 -5.58 12.92 -6.88
C ILE A 263 -5.52 14.22 -6.09
N ILE A 264 -4.78 14.28 -4.98
CA ILE A 264 -4.53 15.55 -4.30
C ILE A 264 -3.84 16.54 -5.26
N VAL A 265 -2.86 16.06 -6.03
CA VAL A 265 -2.20 16.86 -7.07
C VAL A 265 -3.17 17.27 -8.18
N PHE A 266 -3.96 16.34 -8.71
CA PHE A 266 -4.91 16.62 -9.79
C PHE A 266 -6.01 17.58 -9.34
N GLU A 267 -6.63 17.39 -8.17
CA GLU A 267 -7.64 18.32 -7.64
C GLU A 267 -7.07 19.75 -7.50
N HIS A 268 -5.80 19.88 -7.10
CA HIS A 268 -5.13 21.18 -7.07
C HIS A 268 -4.89 21.74 -8.48
N LEU A 269 -4.36 20.94 -9.41
CA LEU A 269 -3.98 21.38 -10.75
C LEU A 269 -5.17 21.60 -11.70
N MET A 270 -6.32 20.99 -11.44
CA MET A 270 -7.54 21.15 -12.24
C MET A 270 -8.12 22.58 -12.19
N GLN A 271 -7.61 23.44 -11.31
CA GLN A 271 -7.87 24.88 -11.34
C GLN A 271 -7.19 25.59 -12.53
N TYR A 272 -6.29 24.90 -13.23
CA TYR A 272 -5.51 25.43 -14.35
C TYR A 272 -5.79 24.65 -15.63
N GLU A 273 -5.87 25.36 -16.76
CA GLU A 273 -6.14 24.78 -18.08
C GLU A 273 -5.11 23.70 -18.51
N LYS A 274 -3.87 23.79 -18.01
CA LYS A 274 -2.80 22.80 -18.24
C LYS A 274 -2.94 21.53 -17.40
N GLY A 275 -3.79 21.53 -16.36
CA GLY A 275 -3.95 20.41 -15.42
C GLY A 275 -4.43 19.12 -16.11
N GLN A 276 -5.31 19.25 -17.10
CA GLN A 276 -5.80 18.11 -17.88
C GLN A 276 -4.67 17.41 -18.66
N LYS A 277 -3.79 18.17 -19.32
CA LYS A 277 -2.66 17.62 -20.08
C LYS A 277 -1.67 16.93 -19.15
N PHE A 278 -1.37 17.54 -18.00
CA PHE A 278 -0.50 16.92 -16.98
C PHE A 278 -1.08 15.60 -16.48
N ARG A 279 -2.38 15.55 -16.18
CA ARG A 279 -3.06 14.31 -15.77
C ARG A 279 -2.91 13.21 -16.81
N THR A 280 -3.17 13.51 -18.09
CA THR A 280 -3.03 12.53 -19.16
C THR A 280 -1.60 11.99 -19.24
N ILE A 281 -0.58 12.86 -19.17
CA ILE A 281 0.83 12.45 -19.20
C ILE A 281 1.14 11.51 -18.02
N VAL A 282 0.78 11.90 -16.80
CA VAL A 282 1.07 11.09 -15.60
C VAL A 282 0.36 9.75 -15.64
N VAL A 283 -0.92 9.71 -16.03
CA VAL A 283 -1.67 8.46 -16.18
C VAL A 283 -1.03 7.56 -17.24
N SER A 284 -0.63 8.12 -18.39
CA SER A 284 0.06 7.34 -19.43
C SER A 284 1.40 6.77 -18.95
N VAL A 285 2.18 7.55 -18.20
CA VAL A 285 3.45 7.09 -17.61
C VAL A 285 3.21 5.95 -16.63
N LEU A 286 2.18 6.04 -15.78
CA LEU A 286 1.82 4.98 -14.84
C LEU A 286 1.40 3.71 -15.59
N ILE A 287 0.56 3.82 -16.62
CA ILE A 287 0.14 2.67 -17.42
C ILE A 287 1.36 1.98 -18.04
N PHE A 288 2.24 2.75 -18.69
CA PHE A 288 3.46 2.19 -19.29
C PHE A 288 4.36 1.53 -18.25
N PHE A 289 4.54 2.17 -17.11
CA PHE A 289 5.32 1.63 -15.99
C PHE A 289 4.73 0.30 -15.49
N TYR A 290 3.41 0.20 -15.32
CA TYR A 290 2.77 -1.04 -14.89
C TYR A 290 2.84 -2.16 -15.92
N ILE A 291 2.77 -1.83 -17.22
CA ILE A 291 3.02 -2.80 -18.29
C ILE A 291 4.45 -3.31 -18.20
N TYR A 292 5.43 -2.41 -18.09
CA TYR A 292 6.84 -2.76 -17.95
C TYR A 292 7.08 -3.68 -16.76
N ILE A 293 6.60 -3.30 -15.58
CA ILE A 293 6.73 -4.07 -14.35
C ILE A 293 6.03 -5.43 -14.44
N SER A 294 4.85 -5.49 -15.08
CA SER A 294 4.15 -6.77 -15.29
C SER A 294 4.98 -7.71 -16.16
N ILE A 295 5.65 -7.18 -17.19
CA ILE A 295 6.54 -7.98 -18.04
C ILE A 295 7.75 -8.47 -17.24
N THR A 296 8.44 -7.59 -16.52
CA THR A 296 9.72 -7.93 -15.86
C THR A 296 9.57 -8.79 -14.61
N VAL A 297 8.46 -8.67 -13.88
CA VAL A 297 8.24 -9.38 -12.62
C VAL A 297 7.38 -10.63 -12.78
N TRP A 298 6.48 -10.66 -13.76
CA TRP A 298 5.58 -11.79 -13.95
C TRP A 298 5.92 -12.60 -15.19
N ILE A 299 5.97 -11.95 -16.36
CA ILE A 299 6.05 -12.66 -17.63
C ILE A 299 7.45 -13.25 -17.86
N LEU A 300 8.52 -12.45 -17.73
CA LEU A 300 9.88 -12.94 -17.97
C LEU A 300 10.28 -14.05 -16.97
N PRO A 301 10.03 -13.92 -15.66
CA PRO A 301 10.34 -14.99 -14.72
C PRO A 301 9.61 -16.30 -15.04
N MET A 302 8.34 -16.26 -15.49
CA MET A 302 7.62 -17.47 -15.92
C MET A 302 8.23 -18.13 -17.17
N ILE A 303 8.91 -17.37 -18.03
CA ILE A 303 9.55 -17.89 -19.26
C ILE A 303 10.96 -18.44 -18.97
N PHE A 304 11.70 -17.84 -18.04
CA PHE A 304 13.13 -18.12 -17.82
C PHE A 304 13.45 -18.91 -16.54
N ILE A 305 12.47 -19.12 -15.64
CA ILE A 305 12.64 -19.94 -14.42
C ILE A 305 12.14 -21.38 -14.63
N TYR A 306 11.63 -21.70 -15.83
CA TYR A 306 11.43 -23.06 -16.33
C TYR A 306 12.44 -23.40 -17.43
#